data_AF-A0AAJ0DP55-F1
#
_entry.id   AF-A0AAJ0DP55-F1
#
_cell.length_a   1.000
_cell.length_b   1.000
_cell.length_c   1.000
_cell.angle_alpha   90.00
_cell.angle_beta   90.00
_cell.angle_gamma   90.00
#
_symmetry.space_group_name_H-M   'P 1'
#
loop_
_entity.id
_entity.type
_entity.pdbx_description
1 polymer ?
#
loop_
_entity_poly.entity_id
_entity_poly.type
_entity_poly.pdbx_seq_one_letter_code
_entity_poly.pdbx_strand_id
1 'polypeptide(L)'
;MSEELQDAAYTLPRILTAATAINGGLMFIMCITFCYTLGDGSILTEDTTGYSLISLFYQATGSFAATNAMTSIVIILSFFTCITIMAGSSRQLFAFARDRALPFSSWATAVRPGYDVPVNSVLTIFGLAVVLSLINIGSTLAFSIITSLGTGTLTLSYIITIGLVVWRKITGRPPLPSRFNMGKIGGLVVNMIALLWMIIVLIFCFFPLFPDPTPALMNWAIVVWGGVIIFAILFFVLYARTHYAGPVEYVRKLE
;
A
#
# COMPACT_ATOMS: atom_id res chain seq x y z
N MET A 1 2.45 -4.61 15.43
CA MET A 1 3.72 -3.87 15.50
C MET A 1 3.67 -2.74 16.52
N SER A 2 2.59 -1.96 16.65
CA SER A 2 2.46 -1.02 17.78
C SER A 2 2.57 -1.70 19.15
N GLU A 3 2.16 -2.98 19.21
CA GLU A 3 2.22 -3.86 20.39
C GLU A 3 3.65 -4.25 20.79
N GLU A 4 4.59 -4.18 19.84
CA GLU A 4 5.99 -4.61 20.01
C GLU A 4 6.92 -3.41 20.32
N LEU A 5 6.40 -2.18 20.29
CA LEU A 5 7.18 -0.96 20.53
C LEU A 5 7.07 -0.52 21.99
N GLN A 6 8.22 -0.20 22.59
CA GLN A 6 8.25 0.51 23.87
C GLN A 6 7.68 1.94 23.69
N ASP A 7 6.61 2.24 24.42
CA ASP A 7 5.85 3.50 24.36
C ASP A 7 5.41 3.88 22.94
N ALA A 8 4.59 3.04 22.32
CA ALA A 8 4.10 3.21 20.95
C ALA A 8 3.42 4.58 20.70
N ALA A 9 2.77 5.17 21.70
CA ALA A 9 2.11 6.46 21.57
C ALA A 9 3.08 7.63 21.32
N TYR A 10 4.34 7.48 21.75
CA TYR A 10 5.39 8.50 21.58
C TYR A 10 6.36 8.16 20.45
N THR A 11 6.80 6.90 20.40
CA THR A 11 7.85 6.45 19.49
C THR A 11 7.34 6.31 18.06
N LEU A 12 6.14 5.75 17.86
CA LEU A 12 5.61 5.45 16.53
C LEU A 12 5.42 6.70 15.65
N PRO A 13 4.78 7.80 16.12
CA PRO A 13 4.59 8.98 15.28
C PRO A 13 5.91 9.61 14.84
N ARG A 14 6.93 9.63 15.71
CA ARG A 14 8.24 10.22 15.41
C ARG A 14 9.03 9.39 14.40
N ILE A 15 8.98 8.06 14.52
CA ILE A 15 9.64 7.18 13.56
C ILE A 15 8.96 7.31 12.20
N LEU A 16 7.63 7.35 12.14
CA LEU A 16 6.90 7.51 10.88
C LEU A 16 7.21 8.85 10.20
N THR A 17 7.26 9.96 10.94
CA THR A 17 7.61 11.26 10.35
C THR A 17 9.07 11.32 9.91
N ALA A 18 10.01 10.82 10.73
CA ALA A 18 11.43 10.78 10.38
C ALA A 18 11.69 9.87 9.17
N ALA A 19 11.11 8.68 9.14
CA ALA A 19 11.22 7.75 8.03
C ALA A 19 10.67 8.36 6.74
N THR A 20 9.50 9.01 6.80
CA THR A 20 8.92 9.67 5.62
C THR A 20 9.77 10.84 5.15
N ALA A 21 10.32 11.65 6.07
CA ALA A 21 11.18 12.78 5.72
C ALA A 21 12.49 12.32 5.07
N ILE A 22 13.13 11.28 5.61
CA ILE A 22 14.37 10.72 5.05
C ILE A 22 14.10 10.10 3.68
N ASN A 23 13.07 9.26 3.55
CA ASN A 23 12.71 8.65 2.26
C ASN A 23 12.32 9.71 1.22
N GLY A 24 11.53 10.71 1.61
CA GLY A 24 11.16 11.81 0.72
C GLY A 24 12.36 12.64 0.27
N GLY A 25 13.30 12.93 1.18
CA GLY A 25 14.53 13.65 0.85
C GLY A 25 15.43 12.87 -0.10
N LEU A 26 15.63 11.57 0.15
CA LEU A 26 16.41 10.69 -0.73
C LEU A 26 15.75 10.54 -2.10
N MET A 27 14.42 10.40 -2.14
CA MET A 27 13.67 10.30 -3.40
C MET A 27 13.73 11.61 -4.19
N PHE A 28 13.70 12.77 -3.52
CA PHE A 28 13.88 14.06 -4.16
C PHE A 28 15.28 14.21 -4.80
N ILE A 29 16.33 13.84 -4.06
CA ILE A 29 17.71 13.82 -4.58
C ILE A 29 17.80 12.87 -5.80
N MET A 30 17.24 11.68 -5.67
CA MET A 30 17.21 10.69 -6.76
C MET A 30 16.49 11.23 -8.00
N CYS A 31 15.34 11.91 -7.84
CA CYS A 31 14.63 12.53 -8.96
C CYS A 31 15.45 13.61 -9.65
N ILE A 32 16.16 14.46 -8.89
CA ILE A 32 17.07 15.46 -9.48
C ILE A 32 18.16 14.77 -10.28
N THR A 33 18.84 13.77 -9.69
CA THR A 33 19.88 13.02 -10.38
C THR A 33 19.34 12.35 -11.64
N PHE A 34 18.14 11.79 -11.59
CA PHE A 34 17.46 11.18 -12.73
C PHE A 34 17.25 12.20 -13.86
N CYS A 35 16.69 13.37 -13.56
CA CYS A 35 16.46 14.42 -14.55
C CYS A 35 17.76 14.93 -15.22
N TYR A 36 18.89 14.96 -14.49
CA TYR A 36 20.17 15.40 -15.04
C TYR A 36 20.93 14.32 -15.80
N THR A 37 20.71 13.05 -15.49
CA THR A 37 21.44 11.91 -16.09
C THR A 37 20.74 11.29 -17.29
N LEU A 38 19.47 11.63 -17.50
CA LEU A 38 18.62 11.06 -18.55
C LEU A 38 19.05 11.36 -20.00
N GLY A 39 19.81 12.42 -20.26
CA GLY A 39 20.18 12.78 -21.64
C GLY A 39 18.97 12.99 -22.56
N ASP A 40 19.07 12.63 -23.84
CA ASP A 40 17.95 12.68 -24.80
C ASP A 40 16.85 11.71 -24.36
N GLY A 41 15.67 12.25 -24.00
CA GLY A 41 14.53 11.50 -23.45
C GLY A 41 13.87 10.48 -24.38
N SER A 42 14.41 10.27 -25.58
CA SER A 42 13.96 9.26 -26.55
C SER A 42 14.27 7.82 -26.11
N ILE A 43 15.32 7.62 -25.31
CA ILE A 43 15.81 6.27 -24.93
C ILE A 43 14.84 5.55 -23.97
N LEU A 44 14.07 6.29 -23.16
CA LEU A 44 13.08 5.68 -22.24
C LEU A 44 11.85 5.11 -22.95
N THR A 45 11.55 5.57 -24.16
CA THR A 45 10.33 5.18 -24.88
C THR A 45 10.53 3.91 -25.70
N GLU A 46 11.79 3.57 -26.00
CA GLU A 46 12.20 2.37 -26.76
C GLU A 46 12.91 1.33 -25.88
N ASP A 47 12.66 1.38 -24.57
CA ASP A 47 13.42 0.60 -23.61
C ASP A 47 13.02 -0.89 -23.64
N THR A 48 13.78 -1.70 -24.39
CA THR A 48 13.57 -3.15 -24.59
C THR A 48 13.51 -3.96 -23.30
N THR A 49 14.05 -3.45 -22.20
CA THR A 49 14.05 -4.12 -20.89
C THR A 49 12.73 -3.96 -20.13
N GLY A 50 11.89 -2.99 -20.48
CA GLY A 50 10.65 -2.67 -19.76
C GLY A 50 10.86 -2.02 -18.38
N TYR A 51 12.11 -1.76 -17.97
CA TYR A 51 12.44 -1.17 -16.67
C TYR A 51 13.41 0.01 -16.82
N SER A 52 12.87 1.23 -16.76
CA SER A 52 13.61 2.50 -16.96
C SER A 52 14.83 2.68 -16.05
N LEU A 53 14.87 2.02 -14.90
CA LEU A 53 15.97 2.12 -13.94
C LEU A 53 17.24 1.39 -14.39
N ILE A 54 17.10 0.29 -15.15
CA ILE A 54 18.24 -0.50 -15.65
C ILE A 54 18.98 0.28 -16.73
N SER A 55 18.22 0.88 -17.66
CA SER A 55 18.78 1.67 -18.76
C SER A 55 19.43 2.96 -18.27
N LEU A 56 18.90 3.56 -17.19
CA LEU A 56 19.57 4.65 -16.49
C LEU A 56 20.94 4.24 -15.95
N PHE A 57 21.04 3.10 -15.26
CA PHE A 57 22.33 2.63 -14.74
C PHE A 57 23.33 2.38 -15.85
N TYR A 58 22.88 1.88 -16.99
CA TYR A 58 23.73 1.73 -18.16
C TYR A 58 24.22 3.07 -18.71
N GLN A 59 23.33 4.04 -18.86
CA GLN A 59 23.66 5.36 -19.36
C GLN A 59 24.59 6.13 -18.42
N ALA A 60 24.40 6.01 -17.11
CA ALA A 60 25.23 6.67 -16.11
C ALA A 60 26.61 6.02 -15.96
N THR A 61 26.73 4.70 -16.13
CA THR A 61 28.00 3.98 -15.91
C THR A 61 28.79 3.71 -17.19
N GLY A 62 28.13 3.66 -18.35
CA GLY A 62 28.75 3.29 -19.63
C GLY A 62 29.32 1.87 -19.68
N SER A 63 29.02 1.02 -18.68
CA SER A 63 29.60 -0.31 -18.53
C SER A 63 28.56 -1.34 -18.09
N PHE A 64 28.45 -2.43 -18.85
CA PHE A 64 27.57 -3.55 -18.53
C PHE A 64 27.90 -4.18 -17.16
N ALA A 65 29.19 -4.26 -16.80
CA ALA A 65 29.60 -4.87 -15.52
C ALA A 65 29.11 -4.04 -14.32
N ALA A 66 29.26 -2.72 -14.38
CA ALA A 66 28.81 -1.81 -13.32
C ALA A 66 27.27 -1.80 -13.21
N THR A 67 26.59 -1.75 -14.36
CA THR A 67 25.12 -1.79 -14.44
C THR A 67 24.55 -3.06 -13.82
N ASN A 68 25.12 -4.22 -14.14
CA ASN A 68 24.68 -5.51 -13.60
C ASN A 68 24.92 -5.60 -12.10
N ALA A 69 26.06 -5.09 -11.61
CA ALA A 69 26.33 -5.04 -10.17
C ALA A 69 25.30 -4.18 -9.42
N MET A 70 25.01 -2.97 -9.90
CA MET A 70 24.00 -2.09 -9.29
C MET A 70 22.60 -2.69 -9.35
N THR A 71 22.22 -3.28 -10.47
CA THR A 71 20.92 -3.94 -10.65
C THR A 71 20.76 -5.13 -9.72
N SER A 72 21.81 -5.93 -9.51
CA SER A 72 21.77 -7.08 -8.60
C SER A 72 21.45 -6.67 -7.15
N ILE A 73 21.97 -5.52 -6.69
CA ILE A 73 21.69 -4.98 -5.37
C ILE A 73 20.20 -4.63 -5.24
N VAL A 74 19.62 -3.98 -6.26
CA VAL A 74 18.20 -3.63 -6.29
C VAL A 74 17.31 -4.89 -6.26
N ILE A 75 17.70 -5.95 -6.99
CA ILE A 75 16.98 -7.23 -6.99
C ILE A 75 17.00 -7.86 -5.58
N ILE A 76 18.16 -7.90 -4.93
CA ILE A 76 18.30 -8.44 -3.57
C ILE A 76 17.44 -7.65 -2.58
N LEU A 77 17.47 -6.32 -2.64
CA LEU A 77 16.64 -5.47 -1.79
C LEU A 77 15.14 -5.72 -2.04
N SER A 78 14.74 -5.83 -3.30
CA SER A 78 13.36 -6.12 -3.69
C SER A 78 12.87 -7.47 -3.12
N PHE A 79 13.74 -8.48 -3.09
CA PHE A 79 13.42 -9.78 -2.48
C PHE A 79 13.12 -9.64 -0.97
N PHE A 80 13.93 -8.89 -0.22
CA PHE A 80 13.66 -8.62 1.19
C PHE A 80 12.38 -7.80 1.41
N THR A 81 12.09 -6.84 0.52
CA THR A 81 10.83 -6.10 0.54
C THR A 81 9.62 -7.02 0.34
N CYS A 82 9.68 -7.97 -0.60
CA CYS A 82 8.63 -8.97 -0.80
C CYS A 82 8.37 -9.80 0.46
N ILE A 83 9.41 -10.27 1.15
CA ILE A 83 9.27 -11.00 2.41
C ILE A 83 8.56 -10.14 3.47
N THR A 84 8.93 -8.88 3.58
CA THR A 84 8.35 -7.94 4.55
C THR A 84 6.88 -7.68 4.27
N ILE A 85 6.52 -7.47 3.00
CA ILE A 85 5.13 -7.26 2.59
C ILE A 85 4.31 -8.52 2.86
N MET A 86 4.82 -9.71 2.52
CA MET A 86 4.14 -10.99 2.78
C MET A 86 3.91 -11.22 4.29
N ALA A 87 4.89 -10.92 5.13
CA ALA A 87 4.76 -10.97 6.58
C ALA A 87 3.72 -9.96 7.10
N GLY A 88 3.69 -8.74 6.53
CA GLY A 88 2.70 -7.72 6.88
C GLY A 88 1.28 -8.10 6.50
N SER A 89 1.06 -8.53 5.25
CA SER A 89 -0.26 -8.91 4.73
C SER A 89 -0.84 -10.14 5.42
N SER A 90 0.00 -11.13 5.77
CA SER A 90 -0.46 -12.31 6.51
C SER A 90 -0.92 -11.96 7.94
N ARG A 91 -0.24 -11.02 8.62
CA ARG A 91 -0.69 -10.51 9.93
C ARG A 91 -1.98 -9.70 9.82
N GLN A 92 -2.15 -8.91 8.76
CA GLN A 92 -3.42 -8.20 8.50
C GLN A 92 -4.56 -9.20 8.27
N LEU A 93 -4.34 -10.23 7.46
CA LEU A 93 -5.34 -11.27 7.21
C LEU A 93 -5.70 -12.01 8.50
N PHE A 94 -4.70 -12.35 9.32
CA PHE A 94 -4.91 -12.98 10.61
C PHE A 94 -5.74 -12.11 11.56
N ALA A 95 -5.46 -10.81 11.65
CA ALA A 95 -6.23 -9.88 12.47
C ALA A 95 -7.69 -9.77 12.00
N PHE A 96 -7.93 -9.69 10.68
CA PHE A 96 -9.29 -9.72 10.13
C PHE A 96 -10.01 -11.05 10.39
N ALA A 97 -9.29 -12.17 10.30
CA ALA A 97 -9.83 -13.49 10.58
C ALA A 97 -10.17 -13.65 12.07
N ARG A 98 -9.35 -13.10 12.98
CA ARG A 98 -9.61 -13.09 14.43
C ARG A 98 -10.92 -12.39 14.76
N ASP A 99 -11.20 -11.30 14.05
CA ASP A 99 -12.42 -10.51 14.23
C ASP A 99 -13.62 -11.10 13.45
N ARG A 100 -13.48 -12.34 12.92
CA ARG A 100 -14.48 -13.10 12.15
C ARG A 100 -14.99 -12.40 10.89
N ALA A 101 -14.20 -11.47 10.33
CA ALA A 101 -14.54 -10.73 9.12
C ALA A 101 -14.50 -11.59 7.84
N LEU A 102 -13.92 -12.79 7.88
CA LEU A 102 -13.66 -13.63 6.71
C LEU A 102 -14.43 -14.97 6.76
N PRO A 103 -14.84 -15.52 5.61
CA PRO A 103 -15.25 -16.92 5.53
C PRO A 103 -14.07 -17.81 5.92
N PHE A 104 -14.32 -18.92 6.63
CA PHE A 104 -13.28 -19.80 7.17
C PHE A 104 -12.31 -19.12 8.15
N SER A 105 -12.78 -18.11 8.87
CA SER A 105 -12.01 -17.41 9.91
C SER A 105 -11.38 -18.34 10.94
N SER A 106 -12.06 -19.42 11.34
CA SER A 106 -11.52 -20.44 12.25
C SER A 106 -10.28 -21.16 11.73
N TRP A 107 -10.17 -21.38 10.42
CA TRP A 107 -8.99 -22.01 9.82
C TRP A 107 -7.85 -21.00 9.63
N ALA A 108 -8.16 -19.78 9.19
CA ALA A 108 -7.15 -18.73 9.00
C ALA A 108 -6.54 -18.23 10.33
N THR A 109 -7.30 -18.32 11.44
CA THR A 109 -6.84 -17.97 12.80
C THR A 109 -6.15 -19.11 13.54
N ALA A 110 -6.17 -20.34 13.03
CA ALA A 110 -5.56 -21.46 13.71
C ALA A 110 -4.03 -21.31 13.74
N VAL A 111 -3.48 -21.13 14.94
CA VAL A 111 -2.03 -21.13 15.20
C VAL A 111 -1.66 -22.43 15.90
N ARG A 112 -0.67 -23.15 15.35
CA ARG A 112 -0.23 -24.44 15.91
C ARG A 112 0.58 -24.20 17.20
N PRO A 113 0.40 -25.02 18.26
CA PRO A 113 1.23 -24.93 19.47
C PRO A 113 2.72 -25.07 19.11
N GLY A 114 3.55 -24.12 19.55
CA GLY A 114 4.99 -24.07 19.24
C GLY A 114 5.38 -23.18 18.06
N TYR A 115 4.42 -22.64 17.30
CA TYR A 115 4.67 -21.66 16.25
C TYR A 115 4.05 -20.31 16.63
N ASP A 116 4.84 -19.23 16.64
CA ASP A 116 4.34 -17.86 16.91
C ASP A 116 3.79 -17.17 15.65
N VAL A 117 3.67 -17.89 14.53
CA VAL A 117 3.31 -17.34 13.22
C VAL A 117 2.07 -18.05 12.65
N PRO A 118 1.07 -17.31 12.11
CA PRO A 118 -0.13 -17.90 11.55
C PRO A 118 0.13 -18.48 10.15
N VAL A 119 0.65 -19.72 10.10
CA VAL A 119 1.04 -20.41 8.85
C VAL A 119 -0.10 -20.48 7.83
N ASN A 120 -1.34 -20.72 8.26
CA ASN A 120 -2.50 -20.80 7.37
C ASN A 120 -2.78 -19.46 6.66
N SER A 121 -2.63 -18.34 7.38
CA SER A 121 -2.75 -17.00 6.79
C SER A 121 -1.61 -16.72 5.81
N VAL A 122 -0.39 -17.14 6.12
CA VAL A 122 0.77 -17.02 5.21
C VAL A 122 0.54 -17.81 3.92
N LEU A 123 0.12 -19.08 4.01
CA LEU A 123 -0.17 -19.92 2.85
C LEU A 123 -1.28 -19.34 1.97
N THR A 124 -2.30 -18.75 2.58
CA THR A 124 -3.40 -18.11 1.83
C THR A 124 -2.92 -16.92 1.02
N ILE A 125 -2.15 -16.02 1.64
CA ILE A 125 -1.59 -14.85 0.95
C ILE A 125 -0.58 -15.29 -0.12
N PHE A 126 0.26 -16.28 0.17
CA PHE A 126 1.21 -16.81 -0.79
C PHE A 126 0.50 -17.43 -2.01
N GLY A 127 -0.49 -18.29 -1.78
CA GLY A 127 -1.28 -18.90 -2.84
C GLY A 127 -2.00 -17.86 -3.70
N LEU A 128 -2.60 -16.83 -3.07
CA LEU A 128 -3.23 -15.72 -3.79
C LEU A 128 -2.21 -14.94 -4.63
N ALA A 129 -1.03 -14.64 -4.08
CA ALA A 129 0.04 -13.94 -4.79
C ALA A 129 0.53 -14.75 -6.00
N VAL A 130 0.69 -16.07 -5.87
CA VAL A 130 1.04 -16.97 -6.98
C VAL A 130 -0.05 -16.92 -8.06
N VAL A 131 -1.32 -17.12 -7.70
CA VAL A 131 -2.44 -17.10 -8.66
C VAL A 131 -2.52 -15.76 -9.40
N LEU A 132 -2.36 -14.64 -8.70
CA LEU A 132 -2.33 -13.31 -9.33
C LEU A 132 -1.10 -13.12 -10.23
N SER A 133 0.03 -13.72 -9.89
CA SER A 133 1.25 -13.68 -10.71
C SER A 133 1.10 -14.50 -11.99
N LEU A 134 0.36 -15.61 -11.97
CA LEU A 134 0.08 -16.41 -13.17
C LEU A 134 -0.69 -15.64 -14.26
N ILE A 135 -1.42 -14.58 -13.90
CA ILE A 135 -2.13 -13.72 -14.87
C ILE A 135 -1.16 -13.10 -15.88
N ASN A 136 0.09 -12.86 -15.48
CA ASN A 136 1.13 -12.32 -16.33
C ASN A 136 1.39 -13.21 -17.57
N ILE A 137 1.23 -14.53 -17.45
CA ILE A 137 1.40 -15.49 -18.56
C ILE A 137 0.37 -15.26 -19.67
N GLY A 138 -0.86 -14.86 -19.30
CA GLY A 138 -1.94 -14.60 -20.26
C GLY A 138 -1.93 -13.18 -20.80
N SER A 139 -1.69 -12.18 -19.95
CA SER A 139 -1.69 -10.78 -20.35
C SER A 139 -0.88 -9.91 -19.39
N THR A 140 0.18 -9.29 -19.91
CA THR A 140 0.96 -8.28 -19.19
C THR A 140 0.15 -7.02 -18.90
N LEU A 141 -0.79 -6.65 -19.78
CA LEU A 141 -1.72 -5.54 -19.58
C LEU A 141 -2.65 -5.81 -18.39
N ALA A 142 -3.22 -7.01 -18.29
CA ALA A 142 -4.08 -7.37 -17.16
C ALA A 142 -3.32 -7.33 -15.82
N PHE A 143 -2.07 -7.82 -15.81
CA PHE A 143 -1.21 -7.76 -14.63
C PHE A 143 -0.87 -6.31 -14.21
N SER A 144 -0.55 -5.44 -15.17
CA SER A 144 -0.31 -4.02 -14.90
C SER A 144 -1.54 -3.34 -14.32
N ILE A 145 -2.73 -3.62 -14.85
CA ILE A 145 -4.00 -3.10 -14.30
C ILE A 145 -4.17 -3.51 -12.83
N ILE A 146 -3.96 -4.80 -12.50
CA ILE A 146 -4.08 -5.31 -11.13
C ILE A 146 -3.06 -4.65 -10.20
N THR A 147 -1.84 -4.44 -10.67
CA THR A 147 -0.79 -3.77 -9.88
C THR A 147 -1.17 -2.32 -9.58
N SER A 148 -1.75 -1.59 -10.55
CA SER A 148 -2.26 -0.24 -10.36
C SER A 148 -3.40 -0.16 -9.32
N LEU A 149 -4.18 -1.23 -9.14
CA LEU A 149 -5.20 -1.30 -8.08
C LEU A 149 -4.60 -1.22 -6.68
N GLY A 150 -3.39 -1.74 -6.49
CA GLY A 150 -2.67 -1.68 -5.22
C GLY A 150 -2.49 -0.24 -4.78
N THR A 151 -1.98 0.61 -5.67
CA THR A 151 -1.82 2.05 -5.43
C THR A 151 -3.16 2.74 -5.16
N GLY A 152 -4.18 2.48 -5.99
CA GLY A 152 -5.51 3.08 -5.81
C GLY A 152 -6.16 2.72 -4.47
N THR A 153 -6.07 1.45 -4.07
CA THR A 153 -6.64 0.95 -2.80
C THR A 153 -5.87 1.48 -1.59
N LEU A 154 -4.54 1.60 -1.68
CA LEU A 154 -3.71 2.23 -0.64
C LEU A 154 -4.07 3.70 -0.44
N THR A 155 -4.18 4.46 -1.54
CA THR A 155 -4.60 5.87 -1.49
C THR A 155 -5.99 6.02 -0.88
N LEU A 156 -6.94 5.15 -1.26
CA LEU A 156 -8.28 5.13 -0.66
C LEU A 156 -8.24 4.85 0.84
N SER A 157 -7.42 3.88 1.29
CA SER A 157 -7.26 3.56 2.71
C SER A 157 -6.79 4.77 3.52
N TYR A 158 -5.88 5.58 2.97
CA TYR A 158 -5.46 6.83 3.58
C TYR A 158 -6.57 7.88 3.59
N ILE A 159 -7.33 8.04 2.51
CA ILE A 159 -8.47 8.96 2.44
C ILE A 159 -9.51 8.61 3.51
N ILE A 160 -9.88 7.33 3.64
CA ILE A 160 -10.84 6.86 4.64
C ILE A 160 -10.31 7.14 6.05
N THR A 161 -9.06 6.79 6.33
CA THR A 161 -8.46 6.96 7.67
C THR A 161 -8.39 8.43 8.08
N ILE A 162 -7.86 9.30 7.20
CA ILE A 162 -7.76 10.74 7.45
C ILE A 162 -9.15 11.35 7.55
N GLY A 163 -10.06 10.97 6.65
CA GLY A 163 -11.45 11.43 6.63
C GLY A 163 -12.20 11.11 7.93
N LEU A 164 -12.04 9.91 8.48
CA LEU A 164 -12.63 9.53 9.77
C LEU A 164 -12.07 10.38 10.93
N VAL A 165 -10.78 10.69 10.92
CA VAL A 165 -10.17 11.57 11.93
C VAL A 165 -10.70 13.00 11.82
N VAL A 166 -10.82 13.53 10.59
CA VAL A 166 -11.41 14.85 10.33
C VAL A 166 -12.85 14.89 10.80
N TRP A 167 -13.66 13.90 10.39
CA TRP A 167 -15.07 13.79 10.77
C TRP A 167 -15.23 13.78 12.29
N ARG A 168 -14.47 12.94 13.00
CA ARG A 168 -14.48 12.87 14.47
C ARG A 168 -14.14 14.20 15.14
N LYS A 169 -13.14 14.93 14.63
CA LYS A 169 -12.75 16.25 15.13
C LYS A 169 -13.85 17.30 14.92
N ILE A 170 -14.53 17.28 13.77
CA ILE A 170 -15.63 18.21 13.45
C ILE A 170 -16.87 17.90 14.28
N THR A 171 -17.21 16.62 14.46
CA THR A 171 -18.39 16.19 15.26
C THR A 171 -18.19 16.30 16.79
N GLY A 172 -17.07 16.88 17.25
CA GLY A 172 -16.80 17.08 18.67
C GLY A 172 -16.48 15.81 19.46
N ARG A 173 -16.15 14.69 18.78
CA ARG A 173 -15.72 13.43 19.38
C ARG A 173 -14.24 13.18 19.07
N PRO A 174 -13.32 13.98 19.64
CA PRO A 174 -11.90 13.89 19.28
C PRO A 174 -11.36 12.47 19.51
N PRO A 175 -10.35 12.05 18.74
CA PRO A 175 -9.62 10.81 19.00
C PRO A 175 -9.09 10.75 20.44
N LEU A 176 -8.79 9.55 20.91
CA LEU A 176 -8.21 9.32 22.25
C LEU A 176 -6.99 10.23 22.47
N PRO A 177 -6.77 10.70 23.72
CA PRO A 177 -5.64 11.56 24.04
C PRO A 177 -4.33 10.90 23.60
N SER A 178 -3.58 11.61 22.75
CA SER A 178 -2.31 11.18 22.19
C SER A 178 -1.18 12.07 22.70
N ARG A 179 -0.03 11.47 23.02
CA ARG A 179 1.21 12.18 23.37
C ARG A 179 1.74 13.02 22.19
N PHE A 180 1.39 12.65 20.96
CA PHE A 180 1.66 13.41 19.76
C PHE A 180 0.39 14.14 19.31
N ASN A 181 0.33 15.46 19.56
CA ASN A 181 -0.83 16.29 19.24
C ASN A 181 -0.38 17.58 18.54
N MET A 182 -0.90 17.81 17.32
CA MET A 182 -0.66 19.01 16.51
C MET A 182 -1.66 20.14 16.81
N GLY A 183 -2.33 20.08 17.96
CA GLY A 183 -3.39 21.01 18.33
C GLY A 183 -4.70 20.76 17.58
N LYS A 184 -5.78 21.37 18.07
CA LYS A 184 -7.14 21.16 17.54
C LYS A 184 -7.32 21.79 16.16
N ILE A 185 -6.83 23.02 15.97
CA ILE A 185 -6.97 23.79 14.72
C ILE A 185 -5.86 23.40 13.74
N GLY A 186 -4.59 23.44 14.15
CA GLY A 186 -3.45 23.07 13.30
C GLY A 186 -3.56 21.64 12.78
N GLY A 187 -3.85 20.69 13.66
CA GLY A 187 -4.08 19.30 13.27
C GLY A 187 -5.36 19.06 12.45
N LEU A 188 -6.31 19.99 12.39
CA LEU A 188 -7.47 19.90 11.49
C LEU A 188 -7.11 20.42 10.10
N VAL A 189 -6.42 21.56 10.02
CA VAL A 189 -5.94 22.14 8.76
C VAL A 189 -5.01 21.18 8.03
N VAL A 190 -4.03 20.59 8.73
CA VAL A 190 -3.10 19.61 8.13
C VAL A 190 -3.85 18.40 7.57
N ASN A 191 -4.83 17.88 8.33
CA ASN A 191 -5.63 16.74 7.86
C ASN A 191 -6.50 17.10 6.64
N MET A 192 -7.05 18.32 6.58
CA MET A 192 -7.82 18.80 5.43
C MET A 192 -6.95 18.94 4.18
N ILE A 193 -5.75 19.52 4.31
CA ILE A 193 -4.78 19.64 3.21
C ILE A 193 -4.37 18.25 2.72
N ALA A 194 -4.06 17.34 3.65
CA ALA A 194 -3.70 15.96 3.30
C ALA A 194 -4.84 15.24 2.58
N LEU A 195 -6.08 15.41 3.05
CA LEU A 195 -7.25 14.82 2.40
C LEU A 195 -7.45 15.35 0.98
N LEU A 196 -7.35 16.67 0.79
CA LEU A 196 -7.46 17.30 -0.53
C LEU A 196 -6.36 16.79 -1.47
N TRP A 197 -5.12 16.72 -1.00
CA TRP A 197 -4.01 16.19 -1.78
C TRP A 197 -4.22 14.73 -2.18
N MET A 198 -4.67 13.88 -1.25
CA MET A 198 -4.92 12.47 -1.54
C MET A 198 -6.08 12.27 -2.53
N ILE A 199 -7.11 13.14 -2.50
CA ILE A 199 -8.19 13.12 -3.51
C ILE A 199 -7.63 13.46 -4.89
N ILE A 200 -6.78 14.49 -4.99
CA ILE A 200 -6.11 14.84 -6.24
C ILE A 200 -5.30 13.65 -6.75
N VAL A 201 -4.44 13.07 -5.91
CA VAL A 201 -3.64 11.89 -6.27
C VAL A 201 -4.51 10.73 -6.74
N LEU A 202 -5.63 10.46 -6.06
CA LEU A 202 -6.57 9.40 -6.46
C LEU A 202 -7.13 9.63 -7.86
N ILE A 203 -7.51 10.86 -8.21
CA ILE A 203 -7.99 11.20 -9.56
C ILE A 203 -6.89 10.95 -10.59
N PHE A 204 -5.66 11.41 -10.31
CA PHE A 204 -4.52 11.20 -11.21
C PHE A 204 -4.11 9.73 -11.34
N CYS A 205 -4.30 8.89 -10.32
CA CYS A 205 -4.04 7.46 -10.42
C CYS A 205 -4.88 6.74 -11.48
N PHE A 206 -6.07 7.26 -11.79
CA PHE A 206 -6.97 6.69 -12.79
C PHE A 206 -6.97 7.45 -14.12
N PHE A 207 -6.21 8.55 -14.20
CA PHE A 207 -6.13 9.35 -15.41
C PHE A 207 -5.24 8.66 -16.47
N PRO A 208 -5.58 8.72 -17.77
CA PRO A 208 -4.74 8.20 -18.84
C PRO A 208 -3.45 9.03 -19.00
N LEU A 209 -2.37 8.39 -19.46
CA LEU A 209 -1.08 9.06 -19.68
C LEU A 209 -1.09 10.05 -20.84
N PHE A 210 -1.95 9.84 -21.84
CA PHE A 210 -1.99 10.62 -23.07
C PHE A 210 -3.37 11.27 -23.29
N PRO A 211 -3.42 12.47 -23.90
CA PRO A 211 -4.68 13.05 -24.37
C PRO A 211 -5.29 12.18 -25.48
N ASP A 212 -6.61 12.10 -25.52
CA ASP A 212 -7.39 11.30 -26.47
C ASP A 212 -6.95 9.82 -26.58
N PRO A 213 -6.94 9.06 -25.46
CA PRO A 213 -6.51 7.68 -25.49
C PRO A 213 -7.49 6.85 -26.32
N THR A 214 -6.95 6.00 -27.18
CA THR A 214 -7.75 4.91 -27.77
C THR A 214 -8.23 3.98 -26.65
N PRO A 215 -9.30 3.17 -26.86
CA PRO A 215 -9.76 2.21 -25.86
C PRO A 215 -8.67 1.25 -25.36
N ALA A 216 -7.66 0.96 -26.19
CA ALA A 216 -6.51 0.14 -25.81
C ALA A 216 -5.51 0.86 -24.88
N LEU A 217 -5.45 2.20 -24.96
CA LEU A 217 -4.55 3.06 -24.18
C LEU A 217 -5.21 3.66 -22.92
N MET A 218 -6.51 3.40 -22.71
CA MET A 218 -7.23 3.90 -21.55
C MET A 218 -6.82 3.16 -20.27
N ASN A 219 -6.71 3.89 -19.16
CA ASN A 219 -6.45 3.31 -17.86
C ASN A 219 -7.72 2.64 -17.30
N TRP A 220 -7.92 1.37 -17.65
CA TRP A 220 -9.06 0.56 -17.21
C TRP A 220 -9.00 0.16 -15.71
N ALA A 221 -7.99 0.59 -14.97
CA ALA A 221 -7.90 0.30 -13.53
C ALA A 221 -9.12 0.81 -12.76
N ILE A 222 -9.74 1.91 -13.19
CA ILE A 222 -10.94 2.44 -12.54
C ILE A 222 -12.12 1.46 -12.53
N VAL A 223 -12.30 0.70 -13.61
CA VAL A 223 -13.41 -0.26 -13.73
C VAL A 223 -13.20 -1.44 -12.80
N VAL A 224 -12.00 -2.00 -12.81
CA VAL A 224 -11.65 -3.14 -11.94
C VAL A 224 -11.67 -2.69 -10.48
N TRP A 225 -11.17 -1.49 -10.18
CA TRP A 225 -11.21 -0.91 -8.83
C TRP A 225 -12.64 -0.70 -8.32
N GLY A 226 -13.52 -0.14 -9.16
CA GLY A 226 -14.94 0.01 -8.84
C GLY A 226 -15.61 -1.34 -8.58
N GLY A 227 -15.29 -2.35 -9.40
CA GLY A 227 -15.76 -3.73 -9.20
C GLY A 227 -15.34 -4.32 -7.86
N VAL A 228 -14.06 -4.14 -7.47
CA VAL A 228 -13.54 -4.60 -6.17
C VAL A 228 -14.22 -3.91 -5.01
N ILE A 229 -14.49 -2.60 -5.11
CA ILE A 229 -15.21 -1.85 -4.07
C ILE A 229 -16.66 -2.33 -3.94
N ILE A 230 -17.35 -2.48 -5.06
CA ILE A 230 -18.73 -3.00 -5.06
C ILE A 230 -18.76 -4.38 -4.41
N PHE A 231 -17.83 -5.27 -4.81
CA PHE A 231 -17.69 -6.58 -4.20
C PHE A 231 -17.43 -6.50 -2.69
N ALA A 232 -16.54 -5.61 -2.25
CA ALA A 232 -16.24 -5.43 -0.83
C ALA A 232 -17.46 -4.91 -0.03
N ILE A 233 -18.23 -3.97 -0.60
CA ILE A 233 -19.47 -3.46 0.01
C ILE A 233 -20.52 -4.57 0.09
N LEU A 234 -20.72 -5.32 -0.99
CA LEU A 234 -21.66 -6.44 -1.01
C LEU A 234 -21.26 -7.52 0.00
N PHE A 235 -19.98 -7.89 0.04
CA PHE A 235 -19.44 -8.83 1.01
C PHE A 235 -19.66 -8.32 2.44
N PHE A 236 -19.45 -7.03 2.69
CA PHE A 236 -19.69 -6.43 4.00
C PHE A 236 -21.18 -6.50 4.39
N VAL A 237 -22.08 -6.11 3.50
CA VAL A 237 -23.53 -6.07 3.77
C VAL A 237 -24.10 -7.48 3.96
N LEU A 238 -23.66 -8.45 3.17
CA LEU A 238 -24.20 -9.81 3.16
C LEU A 238 -23.61 -10.70 4.26
N TYR A 239 -22.31 -10.59 4.54
CA TYR A 239 -21.60 -11.52 5.44
C TYR A 239 -21.00 -10.81 6.64
N ALA A 240 -20.18 -9.78 6.42
CA ALA A 240 -19.40 -9.21 7.51
C ALA A 240 -20.28 -8.49 8.54
N ARG A 241 -21.37 -7.82 8.15
CA ARG A 241 -22.26 -7.10 9.07
C ARG A 241 -22.83 -7.99 10.18
N THR A 242 -23.03 -9.27 9.91
CA THR A 242 -23.63 -10.23 10.86
C THR A 242 -22.60 -11.02 11.66
N HIS A 243 -21.38 -11.18 11.14
CA HIS A 243 -20.35 -12.03 11.75
C HIS A 243 -19.16 -11.26 12.34
N TYR A 244 -18.94 -10.01 11.91
CA TYR A 244 -17.82 -9.18 12.33
C TYR A 244 -18.10 -8.57 13.71
N ALA A 245 -17.27 -8.93 14.68
CA ALA A 245 -17.24 -8.29 15.99
C ALA A 245 -16.06 -7.33 16.02
N GLY A 246 -16.34 -6.02 16.10
CA GLY A 246 -15.30 -4.99 16.08
C GLY A 246 -14.41 -5.04 17.34
N PRO A 247 -13.15 -4.55 17.27
CA PRO A 247 -12.20 -4.60 18.40
C PRO A 247 -12.72 -3.96 19.71
N VAL A 248 -13.65 -3.02 19.60
CA VAL A 248 -14.21 -2.26 20.74
C VAL A 248 -15.18 -3.11 21.58
N GLU A 249 -15.73 -4.20 21.04
CA GLU A 249 -16.57 -5.12 21.83
C GLU A 249 -15.76 -5.98 22.81
N TYR A 250 -14.47 -6.21 22.55
CA TYR A 250 -13.63 -7.03 23.43
C TYR A 250 -13.04 -6.25 24.61
N VAL A 251 -12.73 -4.96 24.42
CA VAL A 251 -12.18 -4.11 25.50
C VAL A 251 -13.23 -3.86 26.60
N ARG A 252 -14.52 -3.85 26.25
CA ARG A 252 -15.62 -3.61 27.20
C ARG A 252 -16.07 -4.87 27.97
N LYS A 253 -15.48 -6.04 27.70
CA LYS A 253 -15.78 -7.30 28.43
C LYS A 253 -14.82 -7.58 29.59
N LEU A 254 -13.94 -6.63 29.93
CA LEU A 254 -13.02 -6.71 31.07
C LEU A 254 -13.44 -5.80 32.24
N GLU A 255 -14.71 -5.41 32.30
CA GLU A 255 -15.34 -4.79 33.48
C GLU A 255 -16.16 -5.80 34.26
#